data_AF-A0A9K3K7Z7-F1
#
_entry.id   AF-A0A9K3K7Z7-F1
#
_cell.length_a   1.000
_cell.length_b   1.000
_cell.length_c   1.000
_cell.angle_alpha   90.00
_cell.angle_beta   90.00
_cell.angle_gamma   90.00
#
_symmetry.space_group_name_H-M   'P 1'
#
loop_
_entity.id
_entity.type
_entity.pdbx_description
1 polymer ?
#
loop_
_entity_poly.entity_id
_entity_poly.type
_entity_poly.pdbx_seq_one_letter_code
_entity_poly.pdbx_strand_id
1 'polypeptide(L)'
;MIRLFVICCWCLHSTSVFTGMTNAFVVVQSGAKGRSMSQWSIRCRATESSSNTVRDDDVTPFEDEIRSMRVREIKTELERLKIPTVDVFDKEELVRRLVEARRTKHPKPSSDLQDNERNSSRSTQNVTDEGVIVSPLYFTTVDAGRRSAGVEIQSSDKPFATLQIQAWSKNNNDQSFQLHLLLDTACSGLVLRPSAVKQHNLPELSTPVTMTGAGGTVGATGLTEIEKFTIQTLSNTEKPRIFGPIPAAVQDIGGLPSSLDGIIGLSFLSRFSCVEMDFSSGTVTFFSGENPNSRTSEHDLLGRATMVYIPTLGLYSVEVYLGDKGPVRMLVDSGASSTFLNWKGVADLGLSRDDNLLQLQTRAFGAVGSDNVAMELTHRVTVGSTLKIGSNGRKSEPGISLTAISRNLRIEVGDIAILEQLQNENVGGILGVDALMRCSKVRFRFGNGLTKNDLEMYR
;
A
#
# COMPACT_ATOMS: atom_id res chain seq x y z
N MET A 1 17.68 7.58 6.50
CA MET A 1 17.18 7.71 5.12
C MET A 1 15.88 6.95 5.04
N ILE A 2 14.75 7.64 4.88
CA ILE A 2 13.45 7.01 4.66
C ILE A 2 13.39 6.63 3.18
N ARG A 3 13.10 5.37 2.86
CA ARG A 3 12.87 4.92 1.48
C ARG A 3 11.38 4.77 1.28
N LEU A 4 10.82 5.50 0.31
CA LEU A 4 9.43 5.40 -0.08
C LEU A 4 9.37 4.80 -1.49
N PHE A 5 8.45 3.89 -1.74
CA PHE A 5 8.31 3.22 -3.02
C PHE A 5 6.92 3.53 -3.56
N VAL A 6 6.84 3.96 -4.81
CA VAL A 6 5.58 4.42 -5.42
C VAL A 6 5.53 3.89 -6.83
N ILE A 7 4.87 2.77 -7.01
CA ILE A 7 4.65 2.22 -8.35
C ILE A 7 3.31 2.74 -8.83
N CYS A 8 3.35 3.57 -9.86
CA CYS A 8 2.15 4.06 -10.51
C CYS A 8 2.45 4.02 -12.01
N CYS A 9 1.90 3.03 -12.72
CA CYS A 9 2.11 2.82 -14.15
C CYS A 9 0.91 3.30 -14.98
N TRP A 10 1.16 4.14 -15.98
CA TRP A 10 0.13 4.78 -16.81
C TRP A 10 0.32 4.44 -18.29
N CYS A 11 -0.48 3.55 -18.90
CA CYS A 11 -0.33 3.16 -20.33
C CYS A 11 -0.79 4.22 -21.35
N LEU A 12 -0.13 4.31 -22.52
CA LEU A 12 -0.33 5.36 -23.55
C LEU A 12 -0.33 4.76 -24.97
N HIS A 13 -1.24 5.19 -25.86
CA HIS A 13 -1.06 5.08 -27.32
C HIS A 13 -0.51 6.40 -27.88
N SER A 14 0.52 6.38 -28.73
CA SER A 14 0.94 7.55 -29.51
C SER A 14 0.86 7.29 -31.02
N THR A 15 0.50 8.32 -31.80
CA THR A 15 0.68 8.37 -33.26
C THR A 15 1.64 9.50 -33.61
N SER A 16 2.94 9.25 -33.50
CA SER A 16 3.95 10.07 -34.19
C SER A 16 5.15 9.22 -34.59
N VAL A 17 5.54 9.38 -35.86
CA VAL A 17 6.72 8.77 -36.45
C VAL A 17 7.93 9.59 -36.01
N PHE A 18 8.82 9.00 -35.21
CA PHE A 18 10.13 9.59 -34.93
C PHE A 18 11.20 8.82 -35.70
N THR A 19 11.69 9.42 -36.78
CA THR A 19 12.94 9.04 -37.44
C THR A 19 14.07 9.89 -36.87
N GLY A 20 15.11 9.29 -36.28
CA GLY A 20 16.40 10.00 -36.09
C GLY A 20 17.29 9.58 -34.93
N MET A 21 18.25 8.69 -35.24
CA MET A 21 19.69 8.73 -34.92
C MET A 21 20.24 8.64 -33.46
N THR A 22 20.97 7.52 -33.27
CA THR A 22 22.36 7.33 -32.78
C THR A 22 22.77 7.57 -31.32
N ASN A 23 23.25 6.46 -30.72
CA ASN A 23 24.32 6.27 -29.74
C ASN A 23 25.02 7.52 -29.17
N ALA A 24 25.02 7.61 -27.84
CA ALA A 24 26.08 8.28 -27.08
C ALA A 24 26.40 7.50 -25.79
N PHE A 25 27.59 6.88 -25.78
CA PHE A 25 28.29 6.44 -24.57
C PHE A 25 28.90 7.67 -23.89
N VAL A 26 28.73 7.81 -22.57
CA VAL A 26 29.56 8.75 -21.77
C VAL A 26 30.22 7.95 -20.65
N VAL A 27 31.53 7.75 -20.82
CA VAL A 27 32.46 7.35 -19.76
C VAL A 27 32.94 8.64 -19.09
N VAL A 28 32.72 8.77 -17.78
CA VAL A 28 33.42 9.79 -16.99
C VAL A 28 34.51 9.10 -16.17
N GLN A 29 35.75 9.25 -16.62
CA GLN A 29 36.93 9.10 -15.78
C GLN A 29 37.10 10.37 -14.93
N SER A 30 37.41 10.21 -13.65
CA SER A 30 38.11 11.23 -12.89
C SER A 30 39.31 10.60 -12.20
N GLY A 31 40.49 10.84 -12.74
CA GLY A 31 41.75 10.72 -12.03
C GLY A 31 42.26 12.12 -11.68
N ALA A 32 42.61 12.35 -10.42
CA ALA A 32 43.81 13.10 -10.05
C ALA A 32 44.08 13.04 -8.53
N LYS A 33 45.36 12.83 -8.26
CA LYS A 33 46.09 12.71 -7.00
C LYS A 33 45.98 13.92 -6.07
N GLY A 34 45.79 13.63 -4.79
CA GLY A 34 46.71 13.98 -3.69
C GLY A 34 46.89 15.44 -3.27
N ARG A 35 46.57 15.75 -2.01
CA ARG A 35 47.50 16.37 -1.03
C ARG A 35 46.88 16.54 0.36
N SER A 36 47.75 16.27 1.34
CA SER A 36 47.92 16.93 2.63
C SER A 36 46.82 16.84 3.69
N MET A 37 47.14 16.02 4.69
CA MET A 37 46.56 15.92 6.01
C MET A 37 46.92 17.17 6.82
N SER A 38 45.94 17.94 7.30
CA SER A 38 46.14 18.92 8.37
C SER A 38 45.04 18.80 9.42
N GLN A 39 45.52 18.54 10.64
CA GLN A 39 44.84 18.60 11.92
C GLN A 39 43.88 19.79 12.03
N TRP A 40 42.62 19.50 12.35
CA TRP A 40 41.73 20.45 13.01
C TRP A 40 41.22 19.83 14.31
N SER A 41 41.75 20.34 15.42
CA SER A 41 41.29 20.05 16.78
C SER A 41 40.00 20.82 17.04
N ILE A 42 38.89 20.12 17.29
CA ILE A 42 37.66 20.74 17.81
C ILE A 42 37.66 20.62 19.33
N ARG A 43 37.71 21.78 19.97
CA ARG A 43 37.71 22.01 21.41
C ARG A 43 36.26 21.97 21.89
N CYS A 44 35.85 20.90 22.56
CA CYS A 44 34.53 20.83 23.20
C CYS A 44 34.47 21.83 24.37
N ARG A 45 33.57 22.81 24.28
CA ARG A 45 33.23 23.72 25.37
C ARG A 45 31.96 23.20 26.02
N ALA A 46 32.07 22.73 27.25
CA ALA A 46 30.94 22.37 28.10
C ALA A 46 30.03 23.60 28.26
N THR A 47 28.75 23.42 27.97
CA THR A 47 27.68 24.35 28.33
C THR A 47 26.79 23.61 29.32
N GLU A 48 26.83 24.09 30.56
CA GLU A 48 25.92 23.71 31.64
C GLU A 48 24.53 24.25 31.31
N SER A 49 23.51 23.41 31.36
CA SER A 49 22.12 23.87 31.44
C SER A 49 21.29 22.96 32.35
N SER A 50 21.05 23.49 33.56
CA SER A 50 19.80 23.47 34.31
C SER A 50 18.93 22.20 34.25
N SER A 51 19.03 21.40 35.30
CA SER A 51 18.09 20.36 35.70
C SER A 51 16.74 20.96 36.10
N ASN A 52 15.68 20.66 35.34
CA ASN A 52 14.30 20.79 35.81
C ASN A 52 13.88 19.46 36.47
N THR A 53 13.75 19.48 37.79
CA THR A 53 13.22 18.39 38.61
C THR A 53 11.70 18.33 38.47
N VAL A 54 11.21 17.42 37.63
CA VAL A 54 9.82 16.99 37.65
C VAL A 54 9.65 16.05 38.86
N ARG A 55 8.61 16.31 39.66
CA ARG A 55 8.29 15.58 40.88
C ARG A 55 7.95 14.12 40.55
N ASP A 56 8.61 13.20 41.23
CA ASP A 56 8.68 11.76 40.94
C ASP A 56 7.84 10.93 41.94
N ASP A 57 6.69 11.46 42.38
CA ASP A 57 5.92 10.93 43.53
C ASP A 57 4.61 10.21 43.17
N ASP A 58 4.41 9.76 41.92
CA ASP A 58 3.24 8.94 41.56
C ASP A 58 3.61 7.70 40.73
N VAL A 59 4.71 7.04 41.10
CA VAL A 59 4.92 5.64 40.71
C VAL A 59 3.94 4.81 41.52
N THR A 60 2.90 4.31 40.85
CA THR A 60 1.88 3.49 41.52
C THR A 60 2.56 2.29 42.20
N PRO A 61 2.26 1.96 43.48
CA PRO A 61 2.90 0.86 44.24
C PRO A 61 2.88 -0.50 43.52
N PHE A 62 1.98 -0.62 42.56
CA PHE A 62 1.77 -1.77 41.70
C PHE A 62 2.86 -1.98 40.63
N GLU A 63 3.47 -0.91 40.13
CA GLU A 63 4.54 -1.03 39.12
C GLU A 63 5.83 -1.57 39.75
N ASP A 64 6.12 -1.19 40.99
CA ASP A 64 7.28 -1.70 41.73
C ASP A 64 7.12 -3.18 42.08
N GLU A 65 5.90 -3.62 42.40
CA GLU A 65 5.59 -5.04 42.60
C GLU A 65 5.93 -5.85 41.34
N ILE A 66 5.51 -5.38 40.16
CA ILE A 66 5.78 -6.08 38.89
C ILE A 66 7.26 -6.00 38.50
N ARG A 67 7.94 -4.87 38.75
CA ARG A 67 9.39 -4.72 38.52
C ARG A 67 10.20 -5.70 39.37
N SER A 68 9.72 -6.02 40.58
CA SER A 68 10.36 -6.96 41.50
C SER A 68 10.23 -8.44 41.07
N MET A 69 9.28 -8.78 40.20
CA MET A 69 9.08 -10.15 39.69
C MET A 69 10.27 -10.63 38.82
N ARG A 70 10.54 -11.93 38.87
CA ARG A 70 11.49 -12.57 37.95
C ARG A 70 10.89 -12.64 36.55
N VAL A 71 11.72 -12.54 35.51
CA VAL A 71 11.29 -12.60 34.10
C VAL A 71 10.42 -13.82 33.79
N ARG A 72 10.71 -14.98 34.42
CA ARG A 72 9.91 -16.20 34.27
C ARG A 72 8.48 -16.04 34.80
N GLU A 73 8.31 -15.37 35.93
CA GLU A 73 6.99 -15.14 36.55
C GLU A 73 6.16 -14.15 35.71
N ILE A 74 6.80 -13.09 35.20
CA ILE A 74 6.16 -12.12 34.31
C ILE A 74 5.68 -12.81 33.02
N LYS A 75 6.50 -13.67 32.42
CA LYS A 75 6.11 -14.44 31.22
C LYS A 75 4.97 -15.41 31.50
N THR A 76 5.02 -16.16 32.60
CA THR A 76 3.93 -17.07 33.01
C THR A 76 2.61 -16.31 33.21
N GLU A 77 2.67 -15.11 33.77
CA GLU A 77 1.47 -14.31 33.97
C GLU A 77 0.93 -13.71 32.67
N LEU A 78 1.80 -13.19 31.79
CA LEU A 78 1.42 -12.74 30.45
C LEU A 78 0.82 -13.88 29.60
N GLU A 79 1.38 -15.09 29.70
CA GLU A 79 0.86 -16.29 29.04
C GLU A 79 -0.53 -16.67 29.58
N ARG A 80 -0.73 -16.61 30.91
CA ARG A 80 -2.05 -16.79 31.55
C ARG A 80 -3.07 -15.76 31.04
N LEU A 81 -2.62 -14.54 30.76
CA LEU A 81 -3.44 -13.46 30.21
C LEU A 81 -3.62 -13.55 28.68
N LYS A 82 -3.00 -14.54 28.01
CA LYS A 82 -2.96 -14.75 26.56
C LYS A 82 -2.31 -13.61 25.78
N ILE A 83 -1.27 -12.99 26.34
CA ILE A 83 -0.50 -11.91 25.70
C ILE A 83 0.81 -12.50 25.17
N PRO A 84 1.12 -12.37 23.86
CA PRO A 84 2.33 -12.90 23.28
C PRO A 84 3.57 -12.17 23.80
N THR A 85 4.65 -12.93 24.05
CA THR A 85 5.95 -12.40 24.52
C THR A 85 7.10 -12.76 23.58
N VAL A 86 6.81 -13.20 22.35
CA VAL A 86 7.81 -13.73 21.39
C VAL A 86 8.68 -12.60 20.81
N ASP A 87 8.12 -11.39 20.75
CA ASP A 87 8.73 -10.18 20.21
C ASP A 87 9.39 -9.29 21.27
N VAL A 88 9.44 -9.74 22.54
CA VAL A 88 9.95 -8.93 23.67
C VAL A 88 11.26 -9.51 24.20
N PHE A 89 12.34 -8.74 24.02
CA PHE A 89 13.68 -9.13 24.43
C PHE A 89 14.11 -8.48 25.76
N ASP A 90 13.50 -7.35 26.15
CA ASP A 90 13.85 -6.58 27.35
C ASP A 90 12.87 -6.80 28.51
N LYS A 91 13.39 -6.86 29.75
CA LYS A 91 12.58 -7.02 30.97
C LYS A 91 11.59 -5.87 31.16
N GLU A 92 12.00 -4.64 30.89
CA GLU A 92 11.16 -3.44 31.06
C GLU A 92 9.93 -3.46 30.14
N GLU A 93 10.07 -3.99 28.93
CA GLU A 93 8.95 -4.12 28.00
C GLU A 93 7.96 -5.23 28.43
N LEU A 94 8.45 -6.30 29.07
CA LEU A 94 7.57 -7.31 29.70
C LEU A 94 6.80 -6.73 30.89
N VAL A 95 7.45 -5.92 31.73
CA VAL A 95 6.82 -5.21 32.86
C VAL A 95 5.73 -4.27 32.33
N ARG A 96 6.04 -3.46 31.31
CA ARG A 96 5.09 -2.52 30.68
C ARG A 96 3.83 -3.24 30.18
N ARG A 97 3.99 -4.35 29.45
CA ARG A 97 2.85 -5.15 28.95
C ARG A 97 2.01 -5.74 30.09
N LEU A 98 2.64 -6.20 31.18
CA LEU A 98 1.89 -6.79 32.30
C LEU A 98 1.12 -5.74 33.09
N VAL A 99 1.67 -4.54 33.29
CA VAL A 99 0.98 -3.40 33.90
C VAL A 99 -0.26 -3.02 33.09
N GLU A 100 -0.12 -2.89 31.78
CA GLU A 100 -1.22 -2.58 30.86
C GLU A 100 -2.31 -3.68 30.86
N ALA A 101 -1.89 -4.95 30.87
CA ALA A 101 -2.79 -6.09 30.92
C ALA A 101 -3.62 -6.17 32.21
N ARG A 102 -3.02 -5.82 33.36
CA ARG A 102 -3.74 -5.81 34.63
C ARG A 102 -4.64 -4.58 34.78
N ARG A 103 -4.29 -3.42 34.19
CA ARG A 103 -5.16 -2.22 34.16
C ARG A 103 -6.45 -2.44 33.36
N THR A 104 -6.38 -3.23 32.28
CA THR A 104 -7.52 -3.46 31.37
C THR A 104 -8.49 -4.56 31.82
N LYS A 105 -8.12 -5.44 32.75
CA LYS A 105 -8.88 -6.66 33.10
C LYS A 105 -9.63 -6.65 34.44
N HIS A 106 -9.90 -5.49 35.05
CA HIS A 106 -10.77 -5.41 36.23
C HIS A 106 -12.21 -4.97 35.91
N PRO A 107 -13.13 -5.86 35.47
CA PRO A 107 -14.53 -5.76 35.87
C PRO A 107 -14.73 -6.44 37.23
N LYS A 108 -15.43 -5.77 38.13
CA LYS A 108 -15.84 -6.29 39.45
C LYS A 108 -16.61 -7.62 39.30
N PRO A 109 -16.42 -8.60 40.20
CA PRO A 109 -17.15 -9.85 40.13
C PRO A 109 -18.59 -9.66 40.63
N SER A 110 -19.57 -9.88 39.77
CA SER A 110 -20.96 -10.16 40.20
C SER A 110 -21.31 -11.59 39.84
N SER A 111 -21.57 -12.36 40.89
CA SER A 111 -22.20 -13.67 40.91
C SER A 111 -23.63 -13.60 40.36
N ASP A 112 -23.98 -14.46 39.41
CA ASP A 112 -24.88 -15.61 39.64
C ASP A 112 -25.41 -16.19 38.33
N LEU A 113 -25.47 -17.52 38.33
CA LEU A 113 -26.11 -18.40 37.36
C LEU A 113 -27.62 -18.41 37.62
N GLN A 114 -28.45 -18.39 36.57
CA GLN A 114 -29.45 -19.44 36.29
C GLN A 114 -30.24 -19.17 34.99
N ASP A 115 -30.20 -20.20 34.14
CA ASP A 115 -31.19 -20.73 33.19
C ASP A 115 -32.41 -19.88 32.80
N ASN A 116 -32.61 -19.69 31.47
CA ASN A 116 -33.90 -20.02 30.88
C ASN A 116 -33.88 -20.24 29.35
N GLU A 117 -34.74 -21.19 28.98
CA GLU A 117 -34.99 -21.73 27.64
C GLU A 117 -35.57 -20.74 26.62
N ARG A 118 -35.30 -21.08 25.34
CA ARG A 118 -36.13 -20.85 24.13
C ARG A 118 -36.65 -19.43 23.91
N ASN A 119 -35.98 -18.72 23.00
CA ASN A 119 -36.71 -18.10 21.90
C ASN A 119 -35.85 -17.97 20.64
N SER A 120 -36.38 -18.53 19.55
CA SER A 120 -35.86 -18.39 18.19
C SER A 120 -36.25 -17.01 17.69
N SER A 121 -35.47 -16.01 18.07
CA SER A 121 -35.52 -14.67 17.52
C SER A 121 -34.11 -14.33 17.09
N ARG A 122 -33.96 -14.22 15.77
CA ARG A 122 -32.82 -13.71 15.01
C ARG A 122 -32.24 -12.49 15.72
N SER A 123 -31.33 -12.72 16.66
CA SER A 123 -30.56 -11.68 17.30
C SER A 123 -29.59 -11.18 16.24
N THR A 124 -29.96 -10.08 15.59
CA THR A 124 -29.01 -9.10 15.09
C THR A 124 -28.09 -8.81 16.28
N GLN A 125 -26.98 -9.55 16.35
CA GLN A 125 -25.92 -9.20 17.27
C GLN A 125 -25.47 -7.82 16.82
N ASN A 126 -25.86 -6.82 17.60
CA ASN A 126 -25.23 -5.52 17.61
C ASN A 126 -23.79 -5.76 18.04
N VAL A 127 -22.96 -6.26 17.12
CA VAL A 127 -21.53 -6.02 17.15
C VAL A 127 -21.45 -4.50 17.09
N THR A 128 -21.17 -3.89 18.24
CA THR A 128 -20.80 -2.48 18.27
C THR A 128 -19.54 -2.40 17.41
N ASP A 129 -19.71 -1.89 16.20
CA ASP A 129 -18.79 -1.93 15.06
C ASP A 129 -17.56 -1.02 15.27
N GLU A 130 -17.05 -0.92 16.51
CA GLU A 130 -15.95 -0.04 16.91
C GLU A 130 -14.64 -0.30 16.14
N GLY A 131 -14.58 -1.39 15.36
CA GLY A 131 -13.45 -1.77 14.53
C GLY A 131 -13.65 -1.63 13.02
N VAL A 132 -14.80 -1.16 12.53
CA VAL A 132 -15.10 -1.09 11.10
C VAL A 132 -15.28 0.36 10.67
N ILE A 133 -14.64 0.75 9.57
CA ILE A 133 -14.77 2.08 8.99
C ILE A 133 -15.22 1.91 7.54
N VAL A 134 -16.42 2.39 7.22
CA VAL A 134 -16.93 2.39 5.85
C VAL A 134 -16.87 3.80 5.28
N SER A 135 -16.14 3.97 4.19
CA SER A 135 -15.92 5.24 3.50
C SER A 135 -16.40 5.18 2.04
N PRO A 136 -16.89 6.30 1.46
CA PRO A 136 -17.14 6.36 0.03
C PRO A 136 -15.85 6.09 -0.75
N LEU A 137 -15.95 5.25 -1.78
CA LEU A 137 -14.90 5.06 -2.77
C LEU A 137 -15.24 5.89 -4.01
N TYR A 138 -14.43 6.89 -4.28
CA TYR A 138 -14.61 7.77 -5.43
C TYR A 138 -13.85 7.24 -6.65
N PHE A 139 -14.36 7.55 -7.84
CA PHE A 139 -13.77 7.11 -9.10
C PHE A 139 -13.31 8.32 -9.91
N THR A 140 -12.00 8.47 -10.07
CA THR A 140 -11.39 9.59 -10.81
C THR A 140 -10.84 9.09 -12.13
N THR A 141 -11.28 9.67 -13.24
CA THR A 141 -10.73 9.41 -14.57
C THR A 141 -9.56 10.35 -14.85
N VAL A 142 -8.66 9.95 -15.74
CA VAL A 142 -7.64 10.87 -16.27
C VAL A 142 -8.27 11.75 -17.32
N ASP A 143 -7.93 13.04 -17.28
CA ASP A 143 -8.24 13.96 -18.36
C ASP A 143 -7.51 13.49 -19.62
N ALA A 144 -8.27 13.00 -20.61
CA ALA A 144 -7.73 12.58 -21.88
C ALA A 144 -7.00 13.75 -22.58
N GLY A 145 -5.85 13.48 -23.19
CA GLY A 145 -5.11 14.47 -23.98
C GLY A 145 -4.09 15.30 -23.19
N ARG A 146 -3.86 15.00 -21.90
CA ARG A 146 -2.75 15.60 -21.15
C ARG A 146 -1.43 15.04 -21.69
N ARG A 147 -0.46 15.90 -21.95
CA ARG A 147 0.90 15.48 -22.34
C ARG A 147 1.84 15.60 -21.15
N SER A 148 2.54 14.52 -20.83
CA SER A 148 3.65 14.54 -19.87
C SER A 148 4.90 14.02 -20.58
N ALA A 149 6.03 14.73 -20.44
CA ALA A 149 7.29 14.41 -21.12
C ALA A 149 7.16 14.20 -22.65
N GLY A 150 6.23 14.89 -23.32
CA GLY A 150 5.99 14.75 -24.76
C GLY A 150 5.16 13.53 -25.17
N VAL A 151 4.70 12.73 -24.21
CA VAL A 151 3.83 11.57 -24.44
C VAL A 151 2.39 11.90 -24.06
N GLU A 152 1.44 11.54 -24.92
CA GLU A 152 0.01 11.80 -24.73
C GLU A 152 -0.63 10.73 -23.86
N ILE A 153 -1.29 11.17 -22.78
CA ILE A 153 -1.96 10.30 -21.82
C ILE A 153 -3.34 9.90 -22.34
N GLN A 154 -3.46 8.63 -22.73
CA GLN A 154 -4.75 7.97 -22.86
C GLN A 154 -5.14 7.40 -21.51
N SER A 155 -6.29 7.85 -20.99
CA SER A 155 -6.95 7.16 -19.90
C SER A 155 -7.31 5.75 -20.34
N SER A 156 -7.01 4.75 -19.51
CA SER A 156 -7.82 3.54 -19.53
C SER A 156 -9.28 3.96 -19.33
N ASP A 157 -10.23 3.30 -19.98
CA ASP A 157 -11.67 3.54 -19.73
C ASP A 157 -12.07 3.31 -18.25
N LYS A 158 -11.16 2.72 -17.46
CA LYS A 158 -11.36 2.45 -16.05
C LYS A 158 -10.89 3.63 -15.20
N PRO A 159 -11.76 4.15 -14.32
CA PRO A 159 -11.38 5.16 -13.35
C PRO A 159 -10.54 4.55 -12.23
N PHE A 160 -9.80 5.40 -11.53
CA PHE A 160 -9.04 5.03 -10.35
C PHE A 160 -9.88 5.10 -9.09
N ALA A 161 -9.66 4.14 -8.20
CA ALA A 161 -10.21 4.14 -6.85
C ALA A 161 -9.51 5.21 -6.00
N THR A 162 -10.27 6.13 -5.42
CA THR A 162 -9.75 7.28 -4.68
C THR A 162 -10.50 7.48 -3.37
N LEU A 163 -9.83 8.12 -2.42
CA LEU A 163 -10.30 8.38 -1.07
C LEU A 163 -10.22 9.88 -0.78
N GLN A 164 -11.21 10.41 -0.07
CA GLN A 164 -11.14 11.76 0.49
C GLN A 164 -10.84 11.69 1.99
N ILE A 165 -9.86 12.48 2.41
CA ILE A 165 -9.52 12.63 3.83
C ILE A 165 -9.63 14.09 4.25
N GLN A 166 -10.00 14.31 5.50
CA GLN A 166 -9.88 15.61 6.15
C GLN A 166 -8.57 15.60 6.94
N ALA A 167 -7.66 16.51 6.63
CA ALA A 167 -6.31 16.56 7.20
C ALA A 167 -6.08 17.87 7.96
N TRP A 168 -5.09 17.84 8.86
CA TRP A 168 -4.63 18.97 9.65
C TRP A 168 -3.11 19.13 9.53
N SER A 169 -2.65 20.37 9.64
CA SER A 169 -1.24 20.75 9.62
C SER A 169 -0.93 21.58 10.85
N LYS A 170 0.25 21.34 11.44
CA LYS A 170 0.79 22.13 12.56
C LYS A 170 0.86 23.63 12.24
N ASN A 171 1.02 23.97 10.97
CA ASN A 171 1.18 25.36 10.52
C ASN A 171 -0.15 26.11 10.35
N ASN A 172 -1.30 25.43 10.39
CA ASN A 172 -2.60 26.01 10.02
C ASN A 172 -3.55 26.29 11.20
N ASN A 173 -3.04 26.53 12.41
CA ASN A 173 -3.87 26.87 13.58
C ASN A 173 -5.07 25.89 13.78
N ASP A 174 -4.85 24.58 13.62
CA ASP A 174 -5.89 23.54 13.67
C ASP A 174 -7.01 23.65 12.60
N GLN A 175 -6.86 24.50 11.58
CA GLN A 175 -7.79 24.52 10.45
C GLN A 175 -7.60 23.26 9.59
N SER A 176 -8.71 22.54 9.40
CA SER A 176 -8.73 21.34 8.60
C SER A 176 -8.84 21.67 7.11
N PHE A 177 -8.20 20.86 6.25
CA PHE A 177 -8.33 20.92 4.79
C PHE A 177 -8.61 19.54 4.20
N GLN A 178 -9.23 19.47 3.04
CA GLN A 178 -9.57 18.21 2.38
C GLN A 178 -8.44 17.81 1.41
N LEU A 179 -8.13 16.53 1.35
CA LEU A 179 -7.25 15.96 0.32
C LEU A 179 -7.98 14.84 -0.43
N HIS A 180 -7.80 14.81 -1.75
CA HIS A 180 -8.29 13.75 -2.63
C HIS A 180 -7.11 12.89 -3.10
N LEU A 181 -7.06 11.64 -2.63
CA LEU A 181 -5.89 10.77 -2.76
C LEU A 181 -6.23 9.51 -3.57
N LEU A 182 -5.31 9.10 -4.44
CA LEU A 182 -5.33 7.78 -5.07
C LEU A 182 -5.10 6.68 -4.04
N LEU A 183 -5.93 5.64 -4.06
CA LEU A 183 -5.75 4.46 -3.22
C LEU A 183 -4.85 3.46 -3.95
N ASP A 184 -3.61 3.30 -3.50
CA ASP A 184 -2.56 2.60 -4.25
C ASP A 184 -1.87 1.51 -3.41
N THR A 185 -2.15 0.25 -3.72
CA THR A 185 -1.54 -0.90 -3.04
C THR A 185 -0.08 -1.17 -3.43
N ALA A 186 0.43 -0.54 -4.49
CA ALA A 186 1.83 -0.60 -4.90
C ALA A 186 2.62 0.68 -4.53
N CYS A 187 2.00 1.55 -3.73
CA CYS A 187 2.67 2.62 -3.00
C CYS A 187 2.92 2.18 -1.55
N SER A 188 4.16 2.27 -1.06
CA SER A 188 4.49 1.86 0.31
C SER A 188 4.12 2.90 1.36
N GLY A 189 3.79 4.14 0.98
CA GLY A 189 3.30 5.12 1.94
C GLY A 189 2.51 6.29 1.35
N LEU A 190 2.69 7.49 1.90
CA LEU A 190 1.92 8.68 1.49
C LEU A 190 2.79 9.58 0.62
N VAL A 191 2.23 10.03 -0.50
CA VAL A 191 2.89 10.94 -1.44
C VAL A 191 1.95 12.10 -1.69
N LEU A 192 2.46 13.33 -1.62
CA LEU A 192 1.70 14.52 -1.94
C LEU A 192 2.38 15.29 -3.06
N ARG A 193 1.57 15.96 -3.86
CA ARG A 193 2.06 16.90 -4.85
C ARG A 193 2.63 18.16 -4.21
N PRO A 194 3.68 18.77 -4.81
CA PRO A 194 4.16 20.08 -4.38
C PRO A 194 3.06 21.14 -4.33
N SER A 195 2.09 21.08 -5.25
CA SER A 195 0.94 22.00 -5.26
C SER A 195 0.07 21.87 -4.02
N ALA A 196 -0.26 20.65 -3.58
CA ALA A 196 -1.07 20.40 -2.39
C ALA A 196 -0.32 20.82 -1.11
N VAL A 197 0.98 20.50 -1.03
CA VAL A 197 1.87 20.91 0.07
C VAL A 197 1.89 22.43 0.22
N LYS A 198 2.08 23.15 -0.89
CA LYS A 198 2.10 24.61 -0.92
C LYS A 198 0.73 25.22 -0.62
N GLN A 199 -0.34 24.68 -1.21
CA GLN A 199 -1.71 25.17 -1.03
C GLN A 199 -2.16 25.11 0.42
N HIS A 200 -1.74 24.07 1.14
CA HIS A 200 -2.10 23.85 2.54
C HIS A 200 -0.99 24.20 3.54
N ASN A 201 0.08 24.86 3.08
CA ASN A 201 1.19 25.31 3.93
C ASN A 201 1.74 24.19 4.84
N LEU A 202 1.92 22.99 4.29
CA LEU A 202 2.41 21.83 5.06
C LEU A 202 3.89 22.01 5.42
N PRO A 203 4.35 21.48 6.57
CA PRO A 203 5.73 21.66 7.01
C PRO A 203 6.72 20.96 6.06
N GLU A 204 7.78 21.65 5.66
CA GLU A 204 8.89 21.04 4.92
C GLU A 204 9.91 20.46 5.91
N LEU A 205 10.21 19.17 5.75
CA LEU A 205 11.20 18.46 6.56
C LEU A 205 12.49 18.34 5.77
N SER A 206 13.62 18.62 6.42
CA SER A 206 14.95 18.68 5.80
C SER A 206 15.55 17.33 5.42
N THR A 207 14.86 16.22 5.73
CA THR A 207 15.37 14.88 5.47
C THR A 207 15.11 14.51 4.01
N PRO A 208 16.16 14.29 3.18
CA PRO A 208 15.96 13.86 1.81
C PRO A 208 15.37 12.46 1.77
N VAL A 209 14.41 12.26 0.88
CA VAL A 209 13.79 10.96 0.59
C VAL A 209 14.24 10.51 -0.79
N THR A 210 14.41 9.20 -0.93
CA THR A 210 14.59 8.55 -2.23
C THR A 210 13.29 7.82 -2.55
N MET A 211 12.80 8.04 -3.77
CA MET A 211 11.58 7.43 -4.28
C MET A 211 11.90 6.59 -5.50
N THR A 212 11.41 5.36 -5.53
CA THR A 212 11.50 4.51 -6.72
C THR A 212 10.10 4.22 -7.23
N GLY A 213 9.91 4.47 -8.52
CA GLY A 213 8.69 4.19 -9.24
C GLY A 213 8.94 3.42 -10.53
N ALA A 214 7.90 3.36 -11.36
CA ALA A 214 7.88 2.51 -12.54
C ALA A 214 8.95 2.86 -13.58
N GLY A 215 9.28 4.15 -13.71
CA GLY A 215 10.29 4.62 -14.64
C GLY A 215 11.72 4.71 -14.07
N GLY A 216 11.92 4.42 -12.78
CA GLY A 216 13.23 4.51 -12.14
C GLY A 216 13.23 5.09 -10.73
N THR A 217 14.42 5.50 -10.28
CA THR A 217 14.64 6.06 -8.93
C THR A 217 14.91 7.56 -9.01
N VAL A 218 14.07 8.35 -8.33
CA VAL A 218 14.23 9.79 -8.15
C VAL A 218 14.78 10.06 -6.74
N GLY A 219 15.92 10.73 -6.67
CA GLY A 219 16.51 11.17 -5.40
C GLY A 219 16.09 12.59 -5.02
N ALA A 220 16.28 12.94 -3.74
CA ALA A 220 16.11 14.30 -3.21
C ALA A 220 14.68 14.87 -3.33
N THR A 221 13.67 14.00 -3.24
CA THR A 221 12.28 14.47 -3.08
C THR A 221 12.10 15.12 -1.71
N GLY A 222 11.23 16.12 -1.63
CA GLY A 222 10.90 16.76 -0.36
C GLY A 222 10.19 15.79 0.58
N LEU A 223 10.17 16.12 1.86
CA LEU A 223 9.40 15.39 2.87
C LEU A 223 8.51 16.38 3.62
N THR A 224 7.29 15.98 3.91
CA THR A 224 6.34 16.72 4.74
C THR A 224 5.66 15.77 5.72
N GLU A 225 4.76 16.28 6.55
CA GLU A 225 4.00 15.51 7.53
C GLU A 225 2.55 16.04 7.59
N ILE A 226 1.60 15.11 7.57
CA ILE A 226 0.23 15.39 8.00
C ILE A 226 0.18 15.06 9.51
N GLU A 227 -0.21 16.04 10.32
CA GLU A 227 -0.21 15.90 11.78
C GLU A 227 -1.28 14.91 12.25
N LYS A 228 -2.50 15.09 11.74
CA LYS A 228 -3.62 14.21 11.97
C LYS A 228 -4.56 14.26 10.77
N PHE A 229 -5.36 13.22 10.57
CA PHE A 229 -6.40 13.19 9.56
C PHE A 229 -7.55 12.27 9.97
N THR A 230 -8.71 12.48 9.38
CA THR A 230 -9.88 11.60 9.48
C THR A 230 -10.29 11.18 8.07
N ILE A 231 -10.99 10.05 8.00
CA ILE A 231 -11.55 9.53 6.76
C ILE A 231 -13.03 9.86 6.77
N GLN A 232 -13.57 10.25 5.62
CA GLN A 232 -15.00 10.45 5.50
C GLN A 232 -15.74 9.13 5.72
N THR A 233 -16.61 9.07 6.71
CA THR A 233 -17.44 7.88 6.99
C THR A 233 -18.83 8.04 6.39
N LEU A 234 -19.43 6.93 5.94
CA LEU A 234 -20.85 6.92 5.53
C LEU A 234 -21.81 6.93 6.73
N SER A 235 -21.35 6.44 7.88
CA SER A 235 -22.11 6.47 9.13
C SER A 235 -21.99 7.85 9.79
N ASN A 236 -23.11 8.56 9.93
CA ASN A 236 -23.19 9.85 10.63
C ASN A 236 -23.18 9.69 12.16
N THR A 237 -23.33 8.47 12.67
CA THR A 237 -23.43 8.21 14.11
C THR A 237 -22.09 7.90 14.76
N GLU A 238 -21.05 7.62 13.97
CA GLU A 238 -19.73 7.31 14.48
C GLU A 238 -18.89 8.58 14.66
N LYS A 239 -18.19 8.65 15.79
CA LYS A 239 -17.19 9.70 16.00
C LYS A 239 -16.07 9.52 14.96
N PRO A 240 -15.66 10.57 14.24
CA PRO A 240 -14.57 10.48 13.27
C PRO A 240 -13.31 9.92 13.92
N ARG A 241 -12.79 8.83 13.38
CA ARG A 241 -11.53 8.25 13.86
C ARG A 241 -10.37 9.09 13.37
N ILE A 242 -9.53 9.52 14.31
CA ILE A 242 -8.35 10.32 14.04
C ILE A 242 -7.15 9.38 13.83
N PHE A 243 -6.42 9.62 12.75
CA PHE A 243 -5.17 8.98 12.39
C PHE A 243 -4.05 10.02 12.37
N GLY A 244 -2.80 9.55 12.37
CA GLY A 244 -1.62 10.40 12.25
C GLY A 244 -0.80 10.45 13.55
N PRO A 245 0.38 11.10 13.53
CA PRO A 245 1.00 11.74 12.36
C PRO A 245 1.41 10.73 11.27
N ILE A 246 1.51 11.20 10.03
CA ILE A 246 1.99 10.40 8.91
C ILE A 246 2.93 11.22 8.02
N PRO A 247 4.18 10.77 7.82
CA PRO A 247 5.09 11.42 6.89
C PRO A 247 4.60 11.21 5.45
N ALA A 248 4.77 12.23 4.61
CA ALA A 248 4.47 12.17 3.19
C ALA A 248 5.69 12.62 2.38
N ALA A 249 6.06 11.86 1.35
CA ALA A 249 7.02 12.37 0.39
C ALA A 249 6.35 13.42 -0.52
N VAL A 250 7.14 14.38 -0.97
CA VAL A 250 6.69 15.46 -1.84
C VAL A 250 7.26 15.23 -3.24
N GLN A 251 6.42 14.82 -4.17
CA GLN A 251 6.83 14.50 -5.54
C GLN A 251 5.77 14.97 -6.54
N ASP A 252 6.23 15.54 -7.65
CA ASP A 252 5.36 15.83 -8.78
C ASP A 252 5.08 14.54 -9.58
N ILE A 253 3.89 13.98 -9.37
CA ILE A 253 3.42 12.77 -10.02
C ILE A 253 2.66 13.18 -11.29
N GLY A 254 3.34 13.21 -12.43
CA GLY A 254 2.77 13.71 -13.68
C GLY A 254 1.80 12.74 -14.36
N GLY A 255 1.84 11.45 -14.02
CA GLY A 255 0.80 10.50 -14.42
C GLY A 255 -0.54 10.72 -13.69
N LEU A 256 -0.51 11.30 -12.49
CA LEU A 256 -1.70 11.44 -11.65
C LEU A 256 -2.69 12.50 -12.24
N PRO A 257 -4.02 12.29 -12.20
CA PRO A 257 -5.00 13.30 -12.58
C PRO A 257 -4.78 14.62 -11.85
N SER A 258 -5.02 15.75 -12.51
CA SER A 258 -4.79 17.08 -11.92
C SER A 258 -5.64 17.35 -10.67
N SER A 259 -6.81 16.70 -10.60
CA SER A 259 -7.76 16.76 -9.49
C SER A 259 -7.31 16.02 -8.21
N LEU A 260 -6.24 15.21 -8.28
CA LEU A 260 -5.74 14.48 -7.12
C LEU A 260 -4.56 15.22 -6.48
N ASP A 261 -4.57 15.23 -5.15
CA ASP A 261 -3.54 15.86 -4.32
C ASP A 261 -2.33 14.94 -4.08
N GLY A 262 -2.53 13.63 -4.24
CA GLY A 262 -1.50 12.64 -3.94
C GLY A 262 -1.96 11.19 -3.98
N ILE A 263 -1.18 10.33 -3.33
CA ILE A 263 -1.35 8.87 -3.28
C ILE A 263 -1.28 8.43 -1.83
N ILE A 264 -2.24 7.63 -1.37
CA ILE A 264 -2.22 6.96 -0.07
C ILE A 264 -2.03 5.45 -0.24
N GLY A 265 -0.95 4.92 0.34
CA GLY A 265 -0.54 3.54 0.16
C GLY A 265 -0.49 2.70 1.42
N LEU A 266 0.36 1.68 1.40
CA LEU A 266 0.42 0.60 2.38
C LEU A 266 0.78 1.05 3.79
N SER A 267 1.52 2.15 4.00
CA SER A 267 1.79 2.69 5.35
C SER A 267 0.52 3.07 6.12
N PHE A 268 -0.58 3.30 5.39
CA PHE A 268 -1.92 3.47 5.94
C PHE A 268 -2.75 2.19 5.83
N LEU A 269 -2.82 1.56 4.65
CA LEU A 269 -3.69 0.41 4.41
C LEU A 269 -3.36 -0.80 5.30
N SER A 270 -2.08 -1.07 5.54
CA SER A 270 -1.62 -2.18 6.37
C SER A 270 -1.84 -1.99 7.88
N ARG A 271 -2.36 -0.83 8.31
CA ARG A 271 -2.78 -0.60 9.71
C ARG A 271 -4.09 -1.32 10.05
N PHE A 272 -4.78 -1.84 9.04
CA PHE A 272 -6.01 -2.60 9.17
C PHE A 272 -5.73 -4.08 8.93
N SER A 273 -6.42 -4.97 9.65
CA SER A 273 -6.33 -6.41 9.41
C SER A 273 -6.91 -6.77 8.04
N CYS A 274 -7.88 -5.99 7.57
CA CYS A 274 -8.51 -6.18 6.28
C CYS A 274 -8.95 -4.84 5.66
N VAL A 275 -8.82 -4.74 4.34
CA VAL A 275 -9.35 -3.64 3.53
C VAL A 275 -10.15 -4.23 2.37
N GLU A 276 -11.41 -3.83 2.24
CA GLU A 276 -12.29 -4.20 1.13
C GLU A 276 -12.53 -3.00 0.24
N MET A 277 -12.24 -3.15 -1.06
CA MET A 277 -12.67 -2.21 -2.09
C MET A 277 -13.86 -2.83 -2.81
N ASP A 278 -15.04 -2.26 -2.62
CA ASP A 278 -16.28 -2.68 -3.28
C ASP A 278 -16.60 -1.71 -4.42
N PHE A 279 -16.24 -2.14 -5.63
CA PHE A 279 -16.43 -1.36 -6.84
C PHE A 279 -17.89 -1.26 -7.26
N SER A 280 -18.72 -2.22 -6.84
CA SER A 280 -20.15 -2.26 -7.17
C SER A 280 -20.95 -1.27 -6.33
N SER A 281 -20.66 -1.18 -5.04
CA SER A 281 -21.32 -0.23 -4.13
C SER A 281 -20.62 1.12 -4.06
N GLY A 282 -19.39 1.25 -4.59
CA GLY A 282 -18.61 2.47 -4.50
C GLY A 282 -18.18 2.76 -3.07
N THR A 283 -17.75 1.73 -2.33
CA THR A 283 -17.32 1.86 -0.94
C THR A 283 -15.97 1.19 -0.69
N VAL A 284 -15.26 1.69 0.31
CA VAL A 284 -14.08 1.05 0.89
C VAL A 284 -14.31 0.83 2.37
N THR A 285 -14.05 -0.39 2.84
CA THR A 285 -14.23 -0.78 4.23
C THR A 285 -12.90 -1.18 4.85
N PHE A 286 -12.56 -0.56 5.99
CA PHE A 286 -11.35 -0.84 6.75
C PHE A 286 -11.70 -1.55 8.06
N PHE A 287 -11.08 -2.70 8.31
CA PHE A 287 -11.33 -3.53 9.49
C PHE A 287 -10.09 -3.49 10.40
N SER A 288 -10.22 -3.02 11.64
CA SER A 288 -9.14 -3.02 12.64
C SER A 288 -9.12 -4.29 13.52
N GLY A 289 -10.21 -5.05 13.54
CA GLY A 289 -10.41 -6.20 14.44
C GLY A 289 -10.36 -7.54 13.73
N GLU A 290 -11.23 -8.47 14.15
CA GLU A 290 -11.38 -9.76 13.49
C GLU A 290 -11.77 -9.58 12.02
N ASN A 291 -11.13 -10.36 11.16
CA ASN A 291 -11.43 -10.34 9.73
C ASN A 291 -12.89 -10.73 9.50
N PRO A 292 -13.60 -10.06 8.57
CA PRO A 292 -14.95 -10.47 8.23
C PRO A 292 -14.94 -11.95 7.84
N ASN A 293 -15.87 -12.70 8.42
CA ASN A 293 -16.03 -14.11 8.10
C ASN A 293 -16.26 -14.25 6.59
N SER A 294 -15.45 -15.08 5.93
CA SER A 294 -15.53 -15.30 4.47
C SER A 294 -16.87 -15.88 3.99
N ARG A 295 -17.79 -16.22 4.91
CA ARG A 295 -19.12 -16.79 4.62
C ARG A 295 -20.25 -15.77 4.58
N THR A 296 -20.02 -14.50 4.94
CA THR A 296 -21.09 -13.48 4.98
C THR A 296 -21.13 -12.59 3.75
N SER A 297 -20.22 -12.75 2.79
CA SER A 297 -20.31 -11.97 1.55
C SER A 297 -21.44 -12.52 0.68
N GLU A 298 -22.39 -11.66 0.31
CA GLU A 298 -23.40 -11.92 -0.74
C GLU A 298 -22.78 -12.21 -2.12
N HIS A 299 -21.45 -12.13 -2.21
CA HIS A 299 -20.67 -12.23 -3.43
C HIS A 299 -19.97 -13.58 -3.52
N ASP A 300 -19.90 -14.13 -4.72
CA ASP A 300 -19.22 -15.39 -4.99
C ASP A 300 -17.70 -15.18 -5.03
N LEU A 301 -16.95 -16.03 -4.32
CA LEU A 301 -15.48 -16.03 -4.39
C LEU A 301 -15.02 -16.44 -5.80
N LEU A 302 -14.30 -15.55 -6.47
CA LEU A 302 -13.71 -15.79 -7.79
C LEU A 302 -12.31 -16.36 -7.70
N GLY A 303 -11.57 -15.98 -6.67
CA GLY A 303 -10.16 -16.35 -6.52
C GLY A 303 -9.61 -15.92 -5.18
N ARG A 304 -8.62 -16.68 -4.69
CA ARG A 304 -7.86 -16.36 -3.48
C ARG A 304 -6.39 -16.67 -3.70
N ALA A 305 -5.53 -15.69 -3.43
CA ALA A 305 -4.09 -15.85 -3.46
C ALA A 305 -3.47 -15.45 -2.13
N THR A 306 -2.45 -16.19 -1.69
CA THR A 306 -1.58 -15.73 -0.60
C THR A 306 -0.69 -14.61 -1.14
N MET A 307 -0.70 -13.46 -0.47
CA MET A 307 0.16 -12.34 -0.81
C MET A 307 1.56 -12.58 -0.24
N VAL A 308 2.56 -12.48 -1.11
CA VAL A 308 3.98 -12.57 -0.75
C VAL A 308 4.51 -11.16 -0.54
N TYR A 309 4.92 -10.85 0.69
CA TYR A 309 5.54 -9.58 1.03
C TYR A 309 6.95 -9.49 0.43
N ILE A 310 7.25 -8.35 -0.19
CA ILE A 310 8.53 -8.02 -0.81
C ILE A 310 9.23 -7.00 0.09
N PRO A 311 10.17 -7.42 0.96
CA PRO A 311 10.74 -6.55 1.99
C PRO A 311 11.54 -5.38 1.43
N THR A 312 12.13 -5.56 0.24
CA THR A 312 12.96 -4.55 -0.42
C THR A 312 12.19 -3.27 -0.75
N LEU A 313 10.90 -3.40 -1.09
CA LEU A 313 10.01 -2.27 -1.42
C LEU A 313 8.89 -2.03 -0.42
N GLY A 314 8.62 -3.00 0.47
CA GLY A 314 7.47 -2.97 1.36
C GLY A 314 6.13 -3.17 0.63
N LEU A 315 6.13 -3.97 -0.44
CA LEU A 315 4.96 -4.21 -1.30
C LEU A 315 4.51 -5.68 -1.25
N TYR A 316 3.37 -5.98 -1.88
CA TYR A 316 2.85 -7.34 -1.98
C TYR A 316 2.76 -7.80 -3.44
N SER A 317 3.05 -9.08 -3.64
CA SER A 317 2.84 -9.78 -4.91
C SER A 317 1.97 -11.02 -4.75
N VAL A 318 1.35 -11.44 -5.85
CA VAL A 318 0.54 -12.66 -5.92
C VAL A 318 0.91 -13.46 -7.17
N GLU A 319 0.67 -14.76 -7.13
CA GLU A 319 0.76 -15.61 -8.32
C GLU A 319 -0.51 -15.48 -9.15
N VAL A 320 -0.34 -15.20 -10.44
CA VAL A 320 -1.42 -14.99 -11.41
C VAL A 320 -1.25 -15.95 -12.56
N TYR A 321 -2.35 -16.60 -12.96
CA TYR A 321 -2.43 -17.40 -14.17
C TYR A 321 -3.27 -16.65 -15.21
N LEU A 322 -2.75 -16.60 -16.42
CA LEU A 322 -3.35 -15.92 -17.56
C LEU A 322 -3.79 -16.99 -18.56
N GLY A 323 -5.06 -17.37 -18.47
CA GLY A 323 -5.60 -18.56 -19.13
C GLY A 323 -5.09 -19.84 -18.49
N ASP A 324 -4.42 -20.65 -19.29
CA ASP A 324 -3.75 -21.89 -18.92
C ASP A 324 -2.24 -21.71 -18.69
N LYS A 325 -1.73 -20.48 -18.79
CA LYS A 325 -0.31 -20.14 -18.62
C LYS A 325 -0.03 -19.50 -17.26
N GLY A 326 1.17 -19.74 -16.72
CA GLY A 326 1.63 -19.22 -15.44
C GLY A 326 2.08 -20.33 -14.47
N PRO A 327 2.35 -20.00 -13.18
CA PRO A 327 2.08 -18.70 -12.57
C PRO A 327 3.11 -17.63 -12.94
N VAL A 328 2.65 -16.39 -13.10
CA VAL A 328 3.51 -15.20 -13.06
C VAL A 328 3.33 -14.54 -11.70
N ARG A 329 4.42 -14.20 -11.02
CA ARG A 329 4.35 -13.39 -9.80
C ARG A 329 4.20 -11.92 -10.17
N MET A 330 3.12 -11.30 -9.75
CA MET A 330 2.77 -9.92 -10.12
C MET A 330 2.54 -9.07 -8.87
N LEU A 331 3.00 -7.82 -8.89
CA LEU A 331 2.65 -6.81 -7.88
C LEU A 331 1.15 -6.53 -7.94
N VAL A 332 0.50 -6.35 -6.78
CA VAL A 332 -0.90 -5.94 -6.75
C VAL A 332 -0.96 -4.41 -6.68
N ASP A 333 -1.45 -3.78 -7.74
CA ASP A 333 -1.33 -2.34 -7.94
C ASP A 333 -2.69 -1.73 -8.33
N SER A 334 -3.40 -1.18 -7.33
CA SER A 334 -4.63 -0.42 -7.57
C SER A 334 -4.36 0.99 -8.13
N GLY A 335 -3.11 1.46 -8.12
CA GLY A 335 -2.68 2.72 -8.72
C GLY A 335 -2.30 2.61 -10.20
N ALA A 336 -2.08 1.40 -10.72
CA ALA A 336 -1.84 1.14 -12.13
C ALA A 336 -3.13 1.06 -12.94
N SER A 337 -3.20 1.85 -14.01
CA SER A 337 -4.33 1.85 -14.97
C SER A 337 -4.51 0.52 -15.72
N SER A 338 -3.40 -0.20 -15.91
CA SER A 338 -3.31 -1.35 -16.80
C SER A 338 -2.48 -2.46 -16.17
N THR A 339 -2.64 -3.67 -16.66
CA THR A 339 -1.82 -4.82 -16.28
C THR A 339 -0.59 -4.89 -17.18
N PHE A 340 0.57 -5.16 -16.59
CA PHE A 340 1.87 -5.14 -17.28
C PHE A 340 2.69 -6.41 -17.04
N LEU A 341 3.54 -6.74 -18.00
CA LEU A 341 4.58 -7.76 -17.87
C LEU A 341 5.94 -7.20 -18.31
N ASN A 342 7.01 -7.69 -17.68
CA ASN A 342 8.34 -7.62 -18.29
C ASN A 342 8.64 -8.93 -19.05
N TRP A 343 9.80 -8.98 -19.69
CA TRP A 343 10.22 -10.18 -20.44
C TRP A 343 10.39 -11.42 -19.58
N LYS A 344 10.69 -11.26 -18.28
CA LYS A 344 10.66 -12.38 -17.34
C LYS A 344 9.23 -12.92 -17.17
N GLY A 345 8.25 -12.05 -16.96
CA GLY A 345 6.85 -12.45 -16.83
C GLY A 345 6.31 -13.15 -18.08
N VAL A 346 6.74 -12.71 -19.27
CA VAL A 346 6.46 -13.41 -20.53
C VAL A 346 7.09 -14.81 -20.54
N ALA A 347 8.34 -14.95 -20.10
CA ALA A 347 8.99 -16.25 -20.00
C ALA A 347 8.31 -17.17 -18.97
N ASP A 348 7.81 -16.63 -17.86
CA ASP A 348 7.05 -17.36 -16.84
C ASP A 348 5.70 -17.91 -17.38
N LEU A 349 5.17 -17.32 -18.47
CA LEU A 349 4.02 -17.84 -19.22
C LEU A 349 4.40 -18.95 -20.23
N GLY A 350 5.68 -19.30 -20.32
CA GLY A 350 6.21 -20.23 -21.33
C GLY A 350 6.13 -19.67 -22.75
N LEU A 351 6.20 -18.35 -22.90
CA LEU A 351 6.20 -17.66 -24.20
C LEU A 351 7.61 -17.18 -24.54
N SER A 352 7.97 -17.20 -25.82
CA SER A 352 9.16 -16.54 -26.35
C SER A 352 8.80 -15.16 -26.93
N ARG A 353 9.80 -14.33 -27.26
CA ARG A 353 9.57 -13.01 -27.88
C ARG A 353 8.86 -13.10 -29.24
N ASP A 354 9.07 -14.19 -29.96
CA ASP A 354 8.52 -14.43 -31.30
C ASP A 354 7.21 -15.24 -31.27
N ASP A 355 6.63 -15.46 -30.08
CA ASP A 355 5.39 -16.21 -29.92
C ASP A 355 4.22 -15.48 -30.59
N ASN A 356 3.34 -16.22 -31.28
CA ASN A 356 2.23 -15.65 -32.03
C ASN A 356 1.15 -15.00 -31.14
N LEU A 357 1.15 -15.29 -29.84
CA LEU A 357 0.29 -14.63 -28.86
C LEU A 357 0.79 -13.24 -28.47
N LEU A 358 2.04 -12.90 -28.79
CA LEU A 358 2.61 -11.57 -28.59
C LEU A 358 2.47 -10.74 -29.87
N GLN A 359 1.80 -9.60 -29.73
CA GLN A 359 1.65 -8.62 -30.80
C GLN A 359 2.67 -7.51 -30.60
N LEU A 360 3.65 -7.43 -31.50
CA LEU A 360 4.56 -6.30 -31.58
C LEU A 360 3.76 -5.01 -31.75
N GLN A 361 4.01 -4.02 -30.90
CA GLN A 361 3.41 -2.71 -31.02
C GLN A 361 4.20 -1.90 -32.04
N THR A 362 3.59 -1.62 -33.19
CA THR A 362 4.22 -0.84 -34.28
C THR A 362 4.23 0.67 -34.02
N ARG A 363 3.57 1.11 -32.95
CA ARG A 363 3.59 2.49 -32.46
C ARG A 363 4.38 2.50 -31.16
N ALA A 364 5.09 3.58 -30.85
CA ALA A 364 5.69 3.72 -29.53
C ALA A 364 4.57 3.84 -28.49
N PHE A 365 4.37 2.79 -27.71
CA PHE A 365 3.51 2.82 -26.53
C PHE A 365 4.39 3.19 -25.36
N GLY A 366 4.10 4.35 -24.76
CA GLY A 366 4.72 4.72 -23.51
C GLY A 366 3.87 4.22 -22.35
N ALA A 367 4.47 3.96 -21.20
CA ALA A 367 3.77 4.21 -19.95
C ALA A 367 4.46 5.33 -19.17
N VAL A 368 3.73 6.24 -18.53
CA VAL A 368 4.36 7.23 -17.64
C VAL A 368 4.43 6.60 -16.25
N GLY A 369 5.61 6.56 -15.66
CA GLY A 369 5.75 6.20 -14.24
C GLY A 369 5.38 7.35 -13.31
N SER A 370 5.32 7.09 -12.01
CA SER A 370 5.17 8.14 -10.97
C SER A 370 6.28 9.19 -10.99
N ASP A 371 7.41 8.85 -11.62
CA ASP A 371 8.60 9.64 -11.83
C ASP A 371 8.66 10.40 -13.16
N ASN A 372 7.58 10.37 -13.95
CA ASN A 372 7.45 11.07 -15.24
C ASN A 372 8.37 10.54 -16.34
N VAL A 373 9.00 9.38 -16.13
CA VAL A 373 9.78 8.71 -17.16
C VAL A 373 8.85 7.86 -17.99
N ALA A 374 8.97 8.00 -19.32
CA ALA A 374 8.26 7.17 -20.27
C ALA A 374 8.92 5.78 -20.34
N MET A 375 8.11 4.75 -20.19
CA MET A 375 8.48 3.34 -20.28
C MET A 375 8.21 2.84 -21.68
N GLU A 376 9.14 2.12 -22.28
CA GLU A 376 8.95 1.57 -23.63
C GLU A 376 8.19 0.25 -23.56
N LEU A 377 6.95 0.27 -24.06
CA LEU A 377 6.12 -0.93 -24.22
C LEU A 377 6.23 -1.40 -25.66
N THR A 378 6.78 -2.59 -25.83
CA THR A 378 7.17 -3.13 -27.14
C THR A 378 6.17 -4.14 -27.67
N HIS A 379 5.51 -4.90 -26.78
CA HIS A 379 4.59 -5.97 -27.18
C HIS A 379 3.31 -5.92 -26.35
N ARG A 380 2.29 -6.64 -26.79
CA ARG A 380 1.03 -6.85 -26.07
C ARG A 380 0.65 -8.31 -26.12
N VAL A 381 0.19 -8.85 -25.00
CA VAL A 381 -0.54 -10.12 -24.96
C VAL A 381 -2.01 -9.85 -24.67
N THR A 382 -2.90 -10.53 -25.39
CA THR A 382 -4.35 -10.42 -25.18
C THR A 382 -4.87 -11.72 -24.57
N VAL A 383 -5.43 -11.64 -23.37
CA VAL A 383 -5.98 -12.78 -22.64
C VAL A 383 -7.50 -12.76 -22.75
N GLY A 384 -8.07 -13.70 -23.50
CA GLY A 384 -9.52 -13.82 -23.73
C GLY A 384 -10.21 -14.94 -22.96
N SER A 385 -9.49 -15.69 -22.12
CA SER A 385 -10.01 -16.89 -21.45
C SER A 385 -10.38 -16.63 -20.00
N THR A 386 -9.45 -16.78 -19.06
CA THR A 386 -9.70 -16.65 -17.62
C THR A 386 -8.48 -16.09 -16.92
N LEU A 387 -8.67 -15.16 -15.98
CA LEU A 387 -7.63 -14.75 -15.05
C LEU A 387 -7.85 -15.47 -13.72
N LYS A 388 -6.82 -16.14 -13.20
CA LYS A 388 -6.88 -16.78 -11.87
C LYS A 388 -5.79 -16.22 -10.98
N ILE A 389 -6.11 -15.98 -9.72
CA ILE A 389 -5.13 -15.62 -8.69
C ILE A 389 -4.95 -16.80 -7.74
N GLY A 390 -3.69 -17.15 -7.49
CA GLY A 390 -3.29 -18.31 -6.71
C GLY A 390 -3.68 -19.64 -7.35
N SER A 391 -2.89 -20.70 -7.11
CA SER A 391 -3.39 -22.09 -7.04
C SER A 391 -2.25 -23.06 -6.71
N ASN A 392 -2.39 -23.80 -5.61
CA ASN A 392 -1.58 -25.01 -5.35
C ASN A 392 -2.52 -26.20 -5.05
N GLY A 393 -3.37 -26.58 -6.01
CA GLY A 393 -3.97 -27.92 -6.03
C GLY A 393 -5.18 -28.23 -5.13
N ARG A 394 -5.91 -27.25 -4.59
CA ARG A 394 -7.27 -27.46 -4.02
C ARG A 394 -8.32 -26.85 -4.94
N LYS A 395 -9.51 -27.49 -5.04
CA LYS A 395 -10.65 -27.17 -5.92
C LYS A 395 -10.51 -25.81 -6.59
N SER A 396 -10.26 -25.80 -7.90
CA SER A 396 -9.94 -24.55 -8.62
C SER A 396 -11.04 -23.53 -8.39
N GLU A 397 -10.70 -22.43 -7.73
CA GLU A 397 -11.51 -21.22 -7.77
C GLU A 397 -11.82 -20.88 -9.23
N PRO A 398 -13.02 -20.39 -9.54
CA PRO A 398 -13.49 -20.28 -10.92
C PRO A 398 -12.66 -19.29 -11.75
N GLY A 399 -12.02 -18.32 -11.09
CA GLY A 399 -11.33 -17.21 -11.73
C GLY A 399 -12.29 -16.19 -12.32
N ILE A 400 -11.71 -15.15 -12.90
CA ILE A 400 -12.42 -14.12 -13.65
C ILE A 400 -12.54 -14.57 -15.10
N SER A 401 -13.76 -14.85 -15.58
CA SER A 401 -13.99 -15.17 -17.00
C SER A 401 -13.87 -13.93 -17.87
N LEU A 402 -13.03 -14.02 -18.91
CA LEU A 402 -12.73 -12.96 -19.88
C LEU A 402 -13.35 -13.23 -21.27
N THR A 403 -14.24 -14.22 -21.38
CA THR A 403 -14.71 -14.83 -22.63
C THR A 403 -15.58 -13.94 -23.53
N ALA A 404 -16.14 -12.84 -23.02
CA ALA A 404 -16.78 -11.86 -23.90
C ALA A 404 -15.70 -10.97 -24.54
N ILE A 405 -15.78 -10.69 -25.85
CA ILE A 405 -14.74 -9.92 -26.59
C ILE A 405 -14.45 -8.54 -25.94
N SER A 406 -15.47 -7.88 -25.37
CA SER A 406 -15.33 -6.63 -24.61
C SER A 406 -14.61 -6.79 -23.25
N ARG A 407 -14.27 -8.02 -22.88
CA ARG A 407 -13.65 -8.42 -21.62
C ARG A 407 -12.25 -9.01 -21.77
N ASN A 408 -11.72 -9.08 -22.98
CA ASN A 408 -10.31 -9.43 -23.17
C ASN A 408 -9.43 -8.49 -22.34
N LEU A 409 -8.51 -9.06 -21.58
CA LEU A 409 -7.50 -8.32 -20.84
C LEU A 409 -6.32 -8.08 -21.76
N ARG A 410 -6.00 -6.81 -22.02
CA ARG A 410 -4.83 -6.41 -22.79
C ARG A 410 -3.71 -6.13 -21.81
N ILE A 411 -2.63 -6.88 -21.93
CA ILE A 411 -1.49 -6.77 -21.03
C ILE A 411 -0.32 -6.28 -21.86
N GLU A 412 0.20 -5.11 -21.49
CA GLU A 412 1.35 -4.54 -22.17
C GLU A 412 2.64 -5.17 -21.66
N VAL A 413 3.60 -5.33 -22.56
CA VAL A 413 4.90 -5.94 -22.32
C VAL A 413 5.99 -4.93 -22.64
N GLY A 414 6.88 -4.70 -21.69
CA GLY A 414 7.98 -3.76 -21.89
C GLY A 414 9.05 -3.86 -20.82
N ASP A 415 10.06 -3.01 -20.96
CA ASP A 415 11.12 -2.87 -19.97
C ASP A 415 10.66 -1.87 -18.91
N ILE A 416 10.31 -2.41 -17.74
CA ILE A 416 9.72 -1.67 -16.62
C ILE A 416 10.74 -1.64 -15.50
N ALA A 417 11.30 -0.46 -15.23
CA ALA A 417 12.47 -0.31 -14.34
C ALA A 417 12.23 -0.94 -12.95
N ILE A 418 11.02 -0.82 -12.40
CA ILE A 418 10.72 -1.43 -11.10
C ILE A 418 10.66 -2.96 -11.16
N LEU A 419 10.23 -3.55 -12.28
CA LEU A 419 10.22 -5.00 -12.44
C LEU A 419 11.63 -5.56 -12.67
N GLU A 420 12.53 -4.78 -13.28
CA GLU A 420 13.96 -5.13 -13.37
C GLU A 420 14.59 -5.18 -11.97
N GLN A 421 14.31 -4.20 -11.12
CA GLN A 421 14.80 -4.19 -9.73
C GLN A 421 14.26 -5.38 -8.91
N LEU A 422 13.05 -5.84 -9.24
CA LEU A 422 12.40 -6.96 -8.58
C LEU A 422 12.65 -8.32 -9.23
N GLN A 423 13.52 -8.41 -10.24
CA GLN A 423 13.79 -9.67 -10.93
C GLN A 423 14.30 -10.75 -9.96
N ASN A 424 15.10 -10.36 -8.95
CA ASN A 424 15.60 -11.25 -7.91
C ASN A 424 14.52 -11.76 -6.95
N GLU A 425 13.40 -11.04 -6.83
CA GLU A 425 12.22 -11.43 -6.02
C GLU A 425 11.25 -12.29 -6.85
N ASN A 426 11.66 -12.67 -8.06
CA ASN A 426 10.92 -13.44 -9.05
C ASN A 426 9.65 -12.75 -9.54
N VAL A 427 9.56 -11.41 -9.47
CA VAL A 427 8.41 -10.64 -9.94
C VAL A 427 8.53 -10.39 -11.45
N GLY A 428 7.49 -10.72 -12.20
CA GLY A 428 7.43 -10.60 -13.66
C GLY A 428 6.37 -9.64 -14.18
N GLY A 429 5.55 -9.04 -13.30
CA GLY A 429 4.46 -8.18 -13.75
C GLY A 429 3.82 -7.31 -12.69
N ILE A 430 2.86 -6.50 -13.12
CA ILE A 430 2.03 -5.62 -12.31
C ILE A 430 0.57 -5.91 -12.65
N LEU A 431 -0.23 -6.30 -11.66
CA LEU A 431 -1.67 -6.55 -11.79
C LEU A 431 -2.42 -5.24 -11.50
N GLY A 432 -2.89 -4.61 -12.58
CA GLY A 432 -3.51 -3.29 -12.54
C GLY A 432 -5.02 -3.29 -12.30
N VAL A 433 -5.58 -2.09 -12.23
CA VAL A 433 -7.01 -1.86 -11.96
C VAL A 433 -7.92 -2.38 -13.08
N ASP A 434 -7.43 -2.47 -14.31
CA ASP A 434 -8.11 -3.08 -15.46
C ASP A 434 -8.46 -4.55 -15.27
N ALA A 435 -7.69 -5.27 -14.45
CA ALA A 435 -7.95 -6.62 -13.99
C ALA A 435 -8.73 -6.62 -12.66
N LEU A 436 -8.33 -5.80 -11.68
CA LEU A 436 -8.98 -5.78 -10.35
C LEU A 436 -10.48 -5.41 -10.44
N MET A 437 -10.84 -4.40 -11.25
CA MET A 437 -12.22 -3.97 -11.46
C MET A 437 -13.04 -4.88 -12.40
N ARG A 438 -12.51 -6.06 -12.78
CA ARG A 438 -13.33 -7.13 -13.39
C ARG A 438 -14.12 -7.91 -12.34
N CYS A 439 -13.83 -7.66 -11.07
CA CYS A 439 -14.56 -8.16 -9.90
C CYS A 439 -15.49 -7.06 -9.38
N SER A 440 -16.53 -7.44 -8.64
CA SER A 440 -17.35 -6.47 -7.90
C SER A 440 -16.64 -5.98 -6.65
N LYS A 441 -15.81 -6.84 -6.05
CA LYS A 441 -15.12 -6.54 -4.80
C LYS A 441 -13.75 -7.22 -4.74
N VAL A 442 -12.78 -6.52 -4.15
CA VAL A 442 -11.45 -7.04 -3.84
C VAL A 442 -11.19 -6.84 -2.35
N ARG A 443 -10.67 -7.88 -1.69
CA ARG A 443 -10.35 -7.87 -0.28
C ARG A 443 -8.86 -8.16 -0.07
N PHE A 444 -8.20 -7.26 0.63
CA PHE A 444 -6.83 -7.38 1.08
C PHE A 444 -6.83 -7.73 2.56
N ARG A 445 -6.26 -8.87 2.94
CA ARG A 445 -6.05 -9.26 4.34
C ARG A 445 -4.57 -9.06 4.66
N PHE A 446 -4.28 -8.18 5.61
CA PHE A 446 -2.93 -7.93 6.10
C PHE A 446 -2.74 -8.72 7.41
N GLY A 447 -1.82 -9.67 7.37
CA GLY A 447 -1.52 -10.56 8.48
C GLY A 447 -0.79 -9.82 9.60
N ASN A 448 -1.27 -10.01 10.84
CA ASN A 448 -0.61 -9.56 12.06
C ASN A 448 0.35 -10.62 12.64
N GLY A 449 0.96 -11.44 11.78
CA GLY A 449 1.81 -12.58 12.17
C GLY A 449 1.06 -13.87 12.52
N LEU A 450 -0.23 -13.80 12.88
CA LEU A 450 -1.08 -14.98 13.15
C LEU A 450 -1.88 -15.45 11.93
N THR A 451 -2.25 -14.52 11.06
CA THR A 451 -3.00 -14.80 9.83
C THR A 451 -2.11 -14.60 8.61
N LYS A 452 -2.38 -15.37 7.54
CA LYS A 452 -1.71 -15.18 6.26
C LYS A 452 -2.18 -13.88 5.62
N ASN A 453 -1.29 -13.24 4.87
CA ASN A 453 -1.67 -12.17 3.97
C ASN A 453 -2.38 -12.79 2.78
N ASP A 454 -3.60 -12.37 2.47
CA ASP A 454 -4.39 -12.94 1.37
C ASP A 454 -5.04 -11.84 0.54
N LEU A 455 -5.12 -12.08 -0.77
CA LEU A 455 -5.93 -11.33 -1.73
C LEU A 455 -7.11 -12.20 -2.12
N GLU A 456 -8.33 -11.68 -1.98
CA GLU A 456 -9.55 -12.33 -2.40
C GLU A 456 -10.30 -11.47 -3.42
N MET A 457 -10.85 -12.11 -4.45
CA MET A 457 -11.61 -11.48 -5.52
C MET A 457 -13.04 -12.03 -5.53
N TYR A 458 -14.03 -11.17 -5.67
CA TYR A 458 -15.45 -11.50 -5.51
C TYR A 458 -16.30 -11.01 -6.70
N ARG A 459 -17.28 -11.80 -7.12
CA ARG A 459 -18.28 -11.44 -8.14
C ARG A 459 -19.54 -10.88 -7.52
#